data_AF-A0A946AIE5-F1
#
_entry.id   AF-A0A946AIE5-F1
#
_cell.length_a   1.000
_cell.length_b   1.000
_cell.length_c   1.000
_cell.angle_alpha   90.00
_cell.angle_beta   90.00
_cell.angle_gamma   90.00
#
_symmetry.space_group_name_H-M   'P 1'
#
loop_
_entity.id
_entity.type
_entity.pdbx_description
1 polymer ?
#
loop_
_entity_poly.entity_id
_entity_poly.type
_entity_poly.pdbx_seq_one_letter_code
_entity_poly.pdbx_strand_id
1 'polypeptide(L)'
;MFKTFVFGIILGLFGTGALAYFAPVIDIHRERSLIEVQPNGGNVEEYRINLPRDRIMVGLAGSKESLPAGLDWPGADRLGDTQAEIFKVRNRDNAVIGVASRLASSADSTGSFIEWALHFPARGTLYTQMALAHSPEGFRTGVMRAGTRDFLDLSGTMRERFVAGKDGDSDAQGHIELQAILVAPLGDVE
;
A
#
# COMPACT_ATOMS: atom_id res chain seq x y z
N MET A 1 -1.76 -12.49 -58.88
CA MET A 1 -0.98 -11.83 -57.80
C MET A 1 -1.75 -10.77 -57.03
N PHE A 2 -2.43 -9.81 -57.68
CA PHE A 2 -3.16 -8.76 -56.95
C PHE A 2 -4.31 -9.29 -56.04
N LYS A 3 -5.07 -10.30 -56.50
CA LYS A 3 -6.17 -10.90 -55.72
C LYS A 3 -5.71 -11.56 -54.41
N THR A 4 -4.58 -12.27 -54.44
CA THR A 4 -4.01 -12.91 -53.24
C THR A 4 -3.47 -11.89 -52.24
N PHE A 5 -2.93 -10.77 -52.73
CA PHE A 5 -2.50 -9.66 -51.88
C PHE A 5 -3.69 -9.00 -51.15
N VAL A 6 -4.77 -8.68 -51.87
CA VAL A 6 -5.98 -8.11 -51.27
C VAL A 6 -6.61 -9.07 -50.26
N PHE A 7 -6.63 -10.37 -50.56
CA PHE A 7 -7.14 -11.39 -49.63
C PHE A 7 -6.31 -11.46 -48.34
N GLY A 8 -4.99 -11.34 -48.43
CA GLY A 8 -4.09 -11.28 -47.27
C GLY A 8 -4.34 -10.05 -46.38
N ILE A 9 -4.59 -8.88 -46.98
CA ILE A 9 -4.92 -7.66 -46.22
C ILE A 9 -6.23 -7.84 -45.47
N ILE A 10 -7.26 -8.33 -46.16
CA ILE A 10 -8.59 -8.55 -45.56
C ILE A 10 -8.49 -9.56 -44.41
N LEU A 11 -7.80 -10.68 -44.63
CA LEU A 11 -7.58 -11.70 -43.60
C LEU A 11 -6.81 -11.14 -42.40
N GLY A 12 -5.80 -10.29 -42.62
CA GLY A 12 -5.05 -9.63 -41.56
C GLY A 12 -5.89 -8.64 -40.74
N LEU A 13 -6.76 -7.87 -41.39
CA LEU A 13 -7.70 -6.97 -40.72
C LEU A 13 -8.71 -7.74 -39.87
N PHE A 14 -9.32 -8.79 -40.42
CA PHE A 14 -10.23 -9.65 -39.67
C PHE A 14 -9.53 -10.37 -38.52
N GLY A 15 -8.31 -10.88 -38.73
CA GLY A 15 -7.50 -11.52 -37.70
C GLY A 15 -7.16 -10.57 -36.55
N THR A 16 -6.74 -9.34 -36.87
CA THR A 16 -6.46 -8.29 -35.87
C THR A 16 -7.72 -7.89 -35.11
N GLY A 17 -8.84 -7.71 -35.81
CA GLY A 17 -10.13 -7.37 -35.19
C GLY A 17 -10.64 -8.49 -34.26
N ALA A 18 -10.52 -9.75 -34.69
CA ALA A 18 -10.86 -10.91 -33.86
C ALA A 18 -9.95 -10.99 -32.63
N LEU A 19 -8.64 -10.78 -32.78
CA LEU A 19 -7.72 -10.71 -31.65
C LEU A 19 -8.06 -9.58 -30.69
N ALA A 20 -8.39 -8.38 -31.17
CA ALA A 20 -8.79 -7.28 -30.29
C ALA A 20 -10.10 -7.54 -29.53
N TYR A 21 -11.02 -8.32 -30.12
CA TYR A 21 -12.28 -8.69 -29.49
C TYR A 21 -12.13 -9.84 -28.49
N PHE A 22 -11.33 -10.86 -28.81
CA PHE A 22 -11.18 -12.07 -28.00
C PHE A 22 -9.97 -12.05 -27.05
N ALA A 23 -8.95 -11.24 -27.30
CA ALA A 23 -7.89 -10.99 -26.33
C ALA A 23 -8.41 -9.95 -25.34
N PRO A 24 -8.64 -10.31 -24.06
CA PRO A 24 -9.04 -9.34 -23.07
C PRO A 24 -7.92 -8.32 -22.93
N VAL A 25 -8.13 -7.09 -23.41
CA VAL A 25 -7.40 -5.94 -22.90
C VAL A 25 -7.78 -5.92 -21.42
N ILE A 26 -6.82 -6.24 -20.55
CA ILE A 26 -7.06 -6.28 -19.11
C ILE A 26 -7.35 -4.83 -18.70
N ASP A 27 -8.63 -4.48 -18.61
CA ASP A 27 -9.08 -3.24 -17.99
C ASP A 27 -8.98 -3.43 -16.49
N ILE A 28 -7.77 -3.18 -15.96
CA ILE A 28 -7.55 -3.14 -14.52
C ILE A 28 -8.25 -1.87 -14.04
N HIS A 29 -9.46 -2.04 -13.48
CA HIS A 29 -10.19 -0.95 -12.83
C HIS A 29 -9.26 -0.23 -11.86
N ARG A 30 -8.92 1.02 -12.20
CA ARG A 30 -8.01 1.85 -11.42
C ARG A 30 -8.84 2.78 -10.55
N GLU A 31 -8.82 2.52 -9.25
CA GLU A 31 -9.33 3.48 -8.28
C GLU A 31 -8.56 4.80 -8.41
N ARG A 32 -9.30 5.92 -8.47
CA ARG A 32 -8.68 7.24 -8.57
C ARG A 32 -7.90 7.55 -7.30
N SER A 33 -6.74 8.16 -7.46
CA SER A 33 -6.05 8.78 -6.32
C SER A 33 -6.88 9.96 -5.83
N LEU A 34 -7.17 9.96 -4.54
CA LEU A 34 -7.93 11.04 -3.91
C LEU A 34 -6.93 11.91 -3.13
N ILE A 35 -6.42 12.94 -3.81
CA ILE A 35 -5.48 13.92 -3.25
C ILE A 35 -6.21 15.20 -2.82
N GLU A 36 -5.70 15.86 -1.80
CA GLU A 36 -5.99 17.26 -1.49
C GLU A 36 -4.71 18.07 -1.71
N VAL A 37 -4.82 19.16 -2.49
CA VAL A 37 -3.67 20.00 -2.82
C VAL A 37 -3.51 21.08 -1.76
N GLN A 38 -2.32 21.15 -1.18
CA GLN A 38 -1.97 22.12 -0.15
C GLN A 38 -1.47 23.43 -0.78
N PRO A 39 -1.58 24.58 -0.07
CA PRO A 39 -1.11 25.87 -0.58
C PRO A 39 0.38 25.93 -0.94
N ASN A 40 1.20 25.04 -0.37
CA ASN A 40 2.63 24.92 -0.67
C ASN A 40 2.95 23.99 -1.85
N GLY A 41 1.94 23.58 -2.63
CA GLY A 41 2.11 22.65 -3.75
C GLY A 41 2.30 21.19 -3.32
N GLY A 42 2.18 20.88 -2.03
CA GLY A 42 2.16 19.52 -1.53
C GLY A 42 0.81 18.82 -1.78
N ASN A 43 0.83 17.50 -1.81
CA ASN A 43 -0.35 16.64 -1.88
C ASN A 43 -0.57 15.95 -0.53
N VAL A 44 -1.81 15.98 -0.04
CA VAL A 44 -2.26 15.19 1.10
C VAL A 44 -3.05 14.01 0.59
N GLU A 45 -2.69 12.83 1.06
CA GLU A 45 -3.43 11.59 0.81
C GLU A 45 -3.79 10.91 2.11
N GLU A 46 -5.03 10.44 2.18
CA GLU A 46 -5.58 9.77 3.35
C GLU A 46 -5.91 8.31 3.03
N TYR A 47 -5.44 7.43 3.91
CA TYR A 47 -5.64 6.00 3.83
C TYR A 47 -6.23 5.47 5.13
N ARG A 48 -7.05 4.43 5.00
CA ARG A 48 -7.71 3.76 6.13
C ARG A 48 -7.47 2.26 6.10
N ILE A 49 -7.33 1.67 7.28
CA ILE A 49 -7.26 0.23 7.51
C ILE A 49 -8.27 -0.11 8.60
N ASN A 50 -9.34 -0.83 8.26
CA ASN A 50 -10.38 -1.21 9.22
C ASN A 50 -10.00 -2.50 9.94
N LEU A 51 -9.96 -2.49 11.27
CA LEU A 51 -9.59 -3.65 12.07
C LEU A 51 -10.83 -4.35 12.64
N PRO A 52 -10.87 -5.70 12.63
CA PRO A 52 -9.84 -6.62 12.16
C PRO A 52 -9.92 -6.95 10.66
N ARG A 53 -10.97 -6.48 9.96
CA ARG A 53 -11.34 -6.89 8.59
C ARG A 53 -10.24 -6.75 7.53
N ASP A 54 -9.37 -5.75 7.69
CA ASP A 54 -8.31 -5.45 6.75
C ASP A 54 -6.96 -6.05 7.14
N ARG A 55 -6.81 -6.64 8.33
CA ARG A 55 -5.62 -7.38 8.71
C ARG A 55 -5.54 -8.69 7.91
N ILE A 56 -4.44 -8.87 7.19
CA ILE A 56 -4.12 -10.09 6.44
C ILE A 56 -3.25 -10.94 7.38
N MET A 57 -3.87 -11.92 8.03
CA MET A 57 -3.17 -12.86 8.91
C MET A 57 -2.35 -13.83 8.05
N VAL A 58 -1.03 -13.79 8.16
CA VAL A 58 -0.12 -14.78 7.54
C VAL A 58 0.75 -15.39 8.62
N GLY A 59 0.61 -16.71 8.82
CA GLY A 59 1.55 -17.55 9.57
C GLY A 59 1.76 -17.18 11.04
N LEU A 60 0.91 -17.68 11.93
CA LEU A 60 1.22 -17.70 13.37
C LEU A 60 2.28 -18.77 13.65
N ALA A 61 3.27 -18.44 14.50
CA ALA A 61 4.18 -19.44 15.05
C ALA A 61 3.35 -20.59 15.68
N GLY A 62 3.57 -21.82 15.24
CA GLY A 62 2.80 -23.00 15.67
C GLY A 62 1.63 -23.41 14.77
N SER A 63 1.48 -22.83 13.58
CA SER A 63 0.55 -23.35 12.56
C SER A 63 0.98 -24.77 12.14
N LYS A 64 0.05 -25.74 12.22
CA LYS A 64 0.33 -27.17 11.96
C LYS A 64 0.89 -27.47 10.55
N GLU A 65 0.71 -26.56 9.61
CA GLU A 65 1.29 -26.63 8.27
C GLU A 65 2.07 -25.35 7.98
N SER A 66 3.40 -25.42 8.02
CA SER A 66 4.26 -24.36 7.50
C SER A 66 4.16 -24.37 5.97
N LEU A 67 3.89 -23.21 5.35
CA LEU A 67 3.95 -23.05 3.90
C LEU A 67 5.09 -22.09 3.53
N PRO A 68 6.05 -22.49 2.67
CA PRO A 68 6.24 -23.83 2.11
C PRO A 68 6.59 -24.90 3.17
N ALA A 69 6.36 -26.18 2.84
CA ALA A 69 6.65 -27.30 3.74
C ALA A 69 8.14 -27.33 4.12
N GLY A 70 8.42 -27.51 5.41
CA GLY A 70 9.79 -27.50 5.94
C GLY A 70 10.37 -26.11 6.17
N LEU A 71 9.58 -25.03 6.04
CA LEU A 71 9.98 -23.71 6.48
C LEU A 71 10.02 -23.66 8.00
N ASP A 72 11.22 -23.56 8.56
CA ASP A 72 11.43 -23.31 9.99
C ASP A 72 11.23 -21.82 10.26
N TRP A 73 10.10 -21.49 10.89
CA TRP A 73 9.86 -20.11 11.34
C TRP A 73 10.75 -19.84 12.55
N PRO A 74 11.44 -18.69 12.62
CA PRO A 74 12.15 -18.32 13.84
C PRO A 74 11.17 -18.32 15.01
N GLY A 75 11.54 -18.99 16.11
CA GLY A 75 10.76 -18.95 17.34
C GLY A 75 10.56 -17.51 17.81
N ALA A 76 9.46 -17.25 18.53
CA ALA A 76 9.12 -15.93 19.04
C ALA A 76 10.28 -15.25 19.79
N ASP A 77 11.10 -16.05 20.49
CA ASP A 77 12.28 -15.62 21.22
C ASP A 77 13.33 -14.92 20.33
N ARG A 78 13.41 -15.25 19.03
CA ARG A 78 14.32 -14.63 18.06
C ARG A 78 13.76 -13.35 17.43
N LEU A 79 12.44 -13.18 17.43
CA LEU A 79 11.79 -11.98 16.91
C LEU A 79 11.75 -10.86 17.97
N GLY A 80 11.97 -11.20 19.25
CA GLY A 80 11.95 -10.24 20.35
C GLY A 80 10.64 -9.46 20.40
N ASP A 81 10.73 -8.15 20.66
CA ASP A 81 9.57 -7.25 20.67
C ASP A 81 9.23 -6.68 19.27
N THR A 82 9.44 -7.48 18.22
CA THR A 82 9.13 -7.09 16.84
C THR A 82 7.76 -7.63 16.43
N GLN A 83 6.92 -6.77 15.86
CA GLN A 83 5.60 -7.12 15.34
C GLN A 83 5.56 -6.82 13.85
N ALA A 84 5.26 -7.83 13.04
CA ALA A 84 5.05 -7.69 11.60
C ALA A 84 3.58 -7.96 11.26
N GLU A 85 2.95 -7.02 10.56
CA GLU A 85 1.55 -7.09 10.18
C GLU A 85 1.38 -6.72 8.71
N ILE A 86 0.43 -7.35 8.03
CA ILE A 86 0.07 -7.03 6.66
C ILE A 86 -1.41 -6.61 6.64
N PHE A 87 -1.74 -5.61 5.83
CA PHE A 87 -3.07 -5.02 5.76
C PHE A 87 -3.53 -4.79 4.32
N LYS A 88 -4.85 -4.83 4.09
CA LYS A 88 -5.48 -4.13 2.97
C LYS A 88 -5.53 -2.63 3.29
N VAL A 89 -5.21 -1.80 2.30
CA VAL A 89 -5.25 -0.34 2.41
C VAL A 89 -6.44 0.18 1.64
N ARG A 90 -7.20 1.09 2.26
CA ARG A 90 -8.37 1.73 1.66
C ARG A 90 -8.17 3.22 1.45
N ASN A 91 -8.86 3.77 0.46
CA ASN A 91 -8.99 5.23 0.31
C ASN A 91 -10.08 5.78 1.26
N ARG A 92 -10.29 7.10 1.23
CA ARG A 92 -11.34 7.78 2.02
C ARG A 92 -12.77 7.31 1.69
N ASP A 93 -13.00 6.80 0.49
CA ASP A 93 -14.29 6.24 0.05
C ASP A 93 -14.45 4.75 0.44
N ASN A 94 -13.54 4.23 1.27
CA ASN A 94 -13.53 2.87 1.77
C ASN A 94 -13.29 1.78 0.70
N ALA A 95 -12.84 2.15 -0.50
CA ALA A 95 -12.42 1.22 -1.55
C ALA A 95 -11.00 0.70 -1.27
N VAL A 96 -10.75 -0.60 -1.48
CA VAL A 96 -9.41 -1.18 -1.33
C VAL A 96 -8.55 -0.79 -2.52
N ILE A 97 -7.45 -0.09 -2.26
CA ILE A 97 -6.57 0.47 -3.29
C ILE A 97 -5.16 -0.13 -3.28
N GLY A 98 -4.83 -0.93 -2.26
CA GLY A 98 -3.51 -1.51 -2.12
C GLY A 98 -3.36 -2.42 -0.91
N VAL A 99 -2.10 -2.74 -0.61
CA VAL A 99 -1.70 -3.50 0.56
C VAL A 99 -0.59 -2.77 1.29
N ALA A 100 -0.49 -2.99 2.60
CA ALA A 100 0.58 -2.42 3.41
C ALA A 100 1.22 -3.47 4.30
N SER A 101 2.53 -3.36 4.48
CA SER A 101 3.25 -4.03 5.57
C SER A 101 3.55 -3.00 6.64
N ARG A 102 3.35 -3.37 7.90
CA ARG A 102 3.73 -2.60 9.08
C ARG A 102 4.70 -3.45 9.91
N LEU A 103 5.87 -2.89 10.19
CA LEU A 103 6.84 -3.49 11.10
C LEU A 103 6.99 -2.55 12.29
N ALA A 104 6.75 -3.03 13.50
CA ALA A 104 7.03 -2.28 14.72
C ALA A 104 8.11 -3.02 15.50
N SER A 105 9.14 -2.32 15.96
CA SER A 105 10.17 -2.87 16.85
C SER A 105 10.27 -1.99 18.08
N SER A 106 10.35 -2.61 19.26
CA SER A 106 10.83 -1.96 20.48
C SER A 106 12.11 -2.61 21.02
N ALA A 107 12.81 -3.39 20.20
CA ALA A 107 14.01 -4.08 20.63
C ALA A 107 15.19 -3.10 20.85
N ASP A 108 15.89 -3.25 21.97
CA ASP A 108 17.05 -2.39 22.33
C ASP A 108 18.17 -2.40 21.28
N SER A 109 18.31 -3.51 20.54
CA SER A 109 19.37 -3.70 19.54
C SER A 109 19.14 -2.93 18.23
N THR A 110 17.88 -2.75 17.82
CA THR A 110 17.50 -2.07 16.57
C THR A 110 16.88 -0.70 16.81
N GLY A 111 16.58 -0.38 18.07
CA GLY A 111 15.87 0.82 18.47
C GLY A 111 14.36 0.69 18.30
N SER A 112 13.64 1.68 18.86
CA SER A 112 12.18 1.72 18.81
C SER A 112 11.66 2.46 17.58
N PHE A 113 10.99 1.76 16.66
CA PHE A 113 10.47 2.33 15.42
C PHE A 113 9.20 1.64 14.92
N ILE A 114 8.51 2.32 14.00
CA ILE A 114 7.50 1.72 13.11
C ILE A 114 7.92 1.99 11.67
N GLU A 115 7.86 0.98 10.84
CA GLU A 115 8.04 1.08 9.39
C GLU A 115 6.76 0.69 8.68
N TRP A 116 6.43 1.47 7.66
CA TRP A 116 5.33 1.20 6.76
C TRP A 116 5.83 1.09 5.34
N ALA A 117 5.38 0.05 4.64
CA ALA A 117 5.52 -0.09 3.19
C ALA A 117 4.12 -0.20 2.59
N LEU A 118 3.63 0.88 1.98
CA LEU A 118 2.32 0.93 1.32
C LEU A 118 2.52 0.68 -0.17
N HIS A 119 1.97 -0.41 -0.69
CA HIS A 119 2.04 -0.77 -2.10
C HIS A 119 0.70 -0.58 -2.79
N PHE A 120 0.72 0.22 -3.85
CA PHE A 120 -0.42 0.51 -4.71
C PHE A 120 -0.12 0.00 -6.13
N PRO A 121 -0.83 -1.03 -6.64
CA PRO A 121 -0.48 -1.72 -7.88
C PRO A 121 -0.20 -0.82 -9.10
N ALA A 122 -0.97 0.26 -9.25
CA ALA A 122 -0.85 1.19 -10.38
C ALA A 122 -0.02 2.45 -10.10
N ARG A 123 0.44 2.66 -8.86
CA ARG A 123 1.09 3.92 -8.43
C ARG A 123 2.47 3.73 -7.81
N GLY A 124 2.84 2.51 -7.46
CA GLY A 124 4.12 2.19 -6.84
C GLY A 124 4.01 2.00 -5.33
N THR A 125 5.14 2.12 -4.65
CA THR A 125 5.28 1.85 -3.22
C THR A 125 5.80 3.09 -2.51
N LEU A 126 5.25 3.35 -1.33
CA LEU A 126 5.68 4.39 -0.40
C LEU A 126 6.27 3.73 0.85
N TYR A 127 7.51 4.10 1.20
CA TYR A 127 8.19 3.63 2.40
C TYR A 127 8.32 4.75 3.42
N THR A 128 7.88 4.52 4.65
CA THR A 128 7.96 5.50 5.73
C THR A 128 8.50 4.86 6.99
N GLN A 129 9.23 5.64 7.78
CA GLN A 129 9.73 5.24 9.09
C GLN A 129 9.27 6.28 10.12
N MET A 130 8.72 5.80 11.22
CA MET A 130 8.05 6.57 12.24
C MET A 130 8.60 6.23 13.63
N ALA A 131 8.45 7.16 14.57
CA ALA A 131 8.72 6.88 15.98
C ALA A 131 7.64 5.94 16.55
N LEU A 132 8.03 5.04 17.46
CA LEU A 132 7.09 4.15 18.14
C LEU A 132 6.19 4.90 19.14
N ALA A 133 6.71 5.97 19.76
CA ALA A 133 5.97 6.79 20.71
C ALA A 133 4.92 7.68 20.02
N HIS A 134 3.76 7.84 20.66
CA HIS A 134 2.76 8.82 20.24
C HIS A 134 3.16 10.24 20.65
N SER A 135 2.74 11.22 19.85
CA SER A 135 2.73 12.62 20.25
C SER A 135 1.66 12.87 21.32
N PRO A 136 1.72 13.99 22.05
CA PRO A 136 0.67 14.39 23.01
C PRO A 136 -0.72 14.50 22.38
N GLU A 137 -0.78 14.77 21.08
CA GLU A 137 -2.02 14.88 20.30
C GLU A 137 -2.52 13.50 19.78
N GLY A 138 -1.88 12.40 20.18
CA GLY A 138 -2.38 11.03 19.95
C GLY A 138 -2.02 10.40 18.61
N PHE A 139 -1.23 11.08 17.76
CA PHE A 139 -0.73 10.51 16.50
C PHE A 139 0.76 10.19 16.59
N ARG A 140 1.23 9.32 15.71
CA ARG A 140 2.65 9.15 15.43
C ARG A 140 3.00 9.89 14.15
N THR A 141 4.23 10.36 14.05
CA THR A 141 4.74 10.98 12.83
C THR A 141 6.00 10.27 12.39
N GLY A 142 6.14 10.15 11.08
CA GLY A 142 7.33 9.62 10.44
C GLY A 142 7.65 10.37 9.17
N VAL A 143 8.79 10.01 8.62
CA VAL A 143 9.32 10.58 7.38
C VAL A 143 9.27 9.54 6.29
N MET A 144 8.96 9.98 5.08
CA MET A 144 9.15 9.18 3.89
C MET A 144 10.63 8.90 3.69
N ARG A 145 10.98 7.64 3.50
CA ARG A 145 12.36 7.17 3.28
C ARG A 145 12.66 6.93 1.81
N ALA A 146 11.67 6.42 1.08
CA ALA A 146 11.79 6.11 -0.33
C ALA A 146 10.41 5.98 -0.97
N GLY A 147 10.36 6.08 -2.29
CA GLY A 147 9.17 5.78 -3.08
C GLY A 147 9.52 5.17 -4.43
N THR A 148 8.52 4.62 -5.11
CA THR A 148 8.65 4.14 -6.49
C THR A 148 7.53 4.70 -7.35
N ARG A 149 7.75 4.77 -8.68
CA ARG A 149 6.78 5.28 -9.66
C ARG A 149 6.25 6.67 -9.27
N ASP A 150 4.97 6.80 -8.94
CA ASP A 150 4.34 8.09 -8.59
C ASP A 150 4.98 8.71 -7.34
N PHE A 151 5.68 7.91 -6.52
CA PHE A 151 6.33 8.35 -5.29
C PHE A 151 7.85 8.51 -5.42
N LEU A 152 8.44 8.27 -6.60
CA LEU A 152 9.90 8.16 -6.74
C LEU A 152 10.64 9.42 -6.29
N ASP A 153 10.19 10.59 -6.75
CA ASP A 153 10.84 11.86 -6.50
C ASP A 153 10.20 12.65 -5.35
N LEU A 154 9.19 12.07 -4.68
CA LEU A 154 8.47 12.76 -3.61
C LEU A 154 9.25 12.66 -2.30
N SER A 155 9.14 13.73 -1.51
CA SER A 155 9.57 13.77 -0.12
C SER A 155 8.37 14.13 0.76
N GLY A 156 8.41 13.75 2.04
CA GLY A 156 7.24 14.04 2.88
C GLY A 156 7.25 13.41 4.25
N THR A 157 6.12 13.58 4.92
CA THR A 157 5.85 12.99 6.23
C THR A 157 4.59 12.13 6.18
N MET A 158 4.50 11.19 7.12
CA MET A 158 3.33 10.36 7.34
C MET A 158 2.85 10.54 8.77
N ARG A 159 1.54 10.66 8.98
CA ARG A 159 0.92 10.62 10.30
C ARG A 159 0.10 9.34 10.43
N GLU A 160 0.21 8.68 11.57
CA GLU A 160 -0.56 7.49 11.92
C GLU A 160 -1.40 7.80 13.15
N ARG A 161 -2.69 7.44 13.13
CA ARG A 161 -3.58 7.49 14.29
C ARG A 161 -4.46 6.25 14.32
N PHE A 162 -4.62 5.65 15.49
CA PHE A 162 -5.65 4.65 15.72
C PHE A 162 -6.94 5.34 16.21
N VAL A 163 -8.06 5.03 15.58
CA VAL A 163 -9.39 5.50 15.95
C VAL A 163 -10.19 4.31 16.42
N ALA A 164 -10.57 4.28 17.69
CA ALA A 164 -11.37 3.21 18.27
C ALA A 164 -12.76 3.15 17.61
N GLY A 165 -13.29 1.93 17.46
CA GLY A 165 -14.68 1.72 17.06
C GLY A 165 -15.65 2.35 18.07
N LYS A 166 -16.89 2.60 17.64
CA LYS A 166 -17.96 3.00 18.55
C LYS A 166 -18.43 1.78 19.34
N ASP A 167 -18.70 1.95 20.63
CA ASP A 167 -19.29 0.91 21.47
C ASP A 167 -20.60 0.40 20.85
N GLY A 168 -20.69 -0.92 20.61
CA GLY A 168 -21.88 -1.60 20.10
C GLY A 168 -21.72 -2.29 18.74
N ASP A 169 -20.62 -2.04 18.01
CA ASP A 169 -20.26 -2.80 16.81
C ASP A 169 -19.26 -3.89 17.19
N SER A 170 -19.75 -5.11 17.45
CA SER A 170 -18.93 -6.23 17.95
C SER A 170 -17.78 -6.61 17.02
N ASP A 171 -17.88 -6.23 15.75
CA ASP A 171 -16.99 -6.66 14.69
C ASP A 171 -15.95 -5.60 14.33
N ALA A 172 -16.06 -4.37 14.85
CA ALA A 172 -15.18 -3.25 14.54
C ALA A 172 -14.34 -2.84 15.75
N GLN A 173 -13.09 -3.30 15.80
CA GLN A 173 -12.12 -2.83 16.82
C GLN A 173 -11.79 -1.34 16.63
N GLY A 174 -11.93 -0.84 15.40
CA GLY A 174 -11.61 0.53 15.02
C GLY A 174 -10.90 0.54 13.67
N HIS A 175 -10.18 1.62 13.39
CA HIS A 175 -9.39 1.73 12.18
C HIS A 175 -8.10 2.53 12.40
N ILE A 176 -7.08 2.19 11.62
CA ILE A 176 -5.86 2.98 11.52
C ILE A 176 -6.06 3.98 10.38
N GLU A 177 -5.78 5.25 10.67
CA GLU A 177 -5.71 6.33 9.69
C GLU A 177 -4.25 6.67 9.42
N LEU A 178 -3.90 6.69 8.14
CA LEU A 178 -2.60 7.11 7.64
C LEU A 178 -2.80 8.34 6.77
N GLN A 179 -2.09 9.43 7.07
CA GLN A 179 -2.12 10.66 6.28
C GLN A 179 -0.71 10.96 5.77
N ALA A 180 -0.53 10.86 4.45
CA ALA A 180 0.71 11.21 3.79
C ALA A 180 0.66 12.66 3.34
N ILE A 181 1.69 13.42 3.66
CA ILE A 181 1.90 14.79 3.19
C ILE A 181 3.16 14.77 2.33
N LEU A 182 2.97 14.84 1.01
CA LEU A 182 4.02 14.62 0.02
C LEU A 182 4.27 15.89 -0.79
N VAL A 183 5.52 16.20 -1.08
CA VAL A 183 5.92 17.38 -1.84
C VAL A 183 6.90 16.95 -2.92
N ALA A 184 6.67 17.44 -4.14
CA ALA A 184 7.61 17.30 -5.24
C ALA A 184 8.88 18.14 -4.96
N PRO A 185 10.04 17.79 -5.54
CA PRO A 185 11.22 18.63 -5.41
C PRO A 185 10.88 19.99 -6.01
N LEU A 186 11.32 21.06 -5.34
CA LEU A 186 11.27 22.40 -5.92
C LEU A 186 12.12 22.34 -7.18
N GLY A 187 11.51 22.54 -8.35
CA GLY A 187 12.27 22.66 -9.60
C GLY A 187 13.30 23.77 -9.46
N ASP A 188 14.47 23.58 -10.07
CA ASP A 188 15.41 24.69 -10.24
C ASP A 188 14.63 25.84 -10.90
N VAL A 189 14.72 27.02 -10.30
CA VAL A 189 14.16 28.25 -10.87
C VAL A 189 14.95 28.50 -12.16
N GLU A 190 14.37 28.17 -13.32
CA GLU A 190 14.87 28.64 -14.62
C GLU A 190 14.83 30.17 -14.71
#